data_AF-A0A6B1H3N2-F1
#
_entry.id   AF-A0A6B1H3N2-F1
#
_cell.length_a   1.000
_cell.length_b   1.000
_cell.length_c   1.000
_cell.angle_alpha   90.00
_cell.angle_beta   90.00
_cell.angle_gamma   90.00
#
_symmetry.space_group_name_H-M   'P 1'
#
loop_
_entity.id
_entity.type
_entity.pdbx_description
1 polymer ?
#
loop_
_entity_poly.entity_id
_entity_poly.type
_entity_poly.pdbx_seq_one_letter_code
_entity_poly.pdbx_strand_id
1 'polypeptide(L)'
;PWYRKRQDEIPDWTSTDAWILGETGGYLRVCTENRNWFETDFPNWLEAEPATFDSAKRSDEHGSWIIEAMETGRVYRGHFNVRNRGVIPNLPPDAIVEVPGYVDRNGLAIPGVGDLPLGAAAICNNSIQVQRMATRAAIAGDADLLKQAILLDPLVGAVCNPPEVWQMVDEMLVAQAEWLPQYGGQIEGARRRLATQPSLARNRGDGAVRLKTRTVEELRSTSQGTGLSRPG
;
A
#
# COMPACT_ATOMS: atom_id res chain seq x y z
N PRO A 1 1.60 8.43 13.47
CA PRO A 1 1.15 7.88 14.78
C PRO A 1 0.46 8.87 15.73
N TRP A 2 0.79 10.17 15.70
CA TRP A 2 0.40 11.12 16.75
C TRP A 2 -1.11 11.32 16.93
N TYR A 3 -1.89 11.33 15.85
CA TYR A 3 -3.34 11.60 15.93
C TYR A 3 -4.19 10.36 16.27
N ARG A 4 -3.59 9.16 16.35
CA ARG A 4 -4.29 7.91 16.64
C ARG A 4 -4.31 7.55 18.14
N LYS A 5 -4.05 8.53 19.02
CA LYS A 5 -3.86 8.29 20.45
C LYS A 5 -5.15 8.25 21.26
N ARG A 6 -6.19 8.96 20.81
CA ARG A 6 -7.46 9.11 21.51
C ARG A 6 -8.59 8.87 20.53
N GLN A 7 -9.44 7.88 20.81
CA GLN A 7 -10.47 7.42 19.87
C GLN A 7 -11.48 8.53 19.54
N ASP A 8 -11.78 9.37 20.51
CA ASP A 8 -12.69 10.52 20.42
C ASP A 8 -12.11 11.69 19.61
N GLU A 9 -10.78 11.82 19.50
CA GLU A 9 -10.13 12.88 18.71
C GLU A 9 -9.80 12.44 17.28
N ILE A 10 -9.76 11.14 16.98
CA ILE A 10 -9.44 10.64 15.62
C ILE A 10 -10.31 11.26 14.51
N PRO A 11 -11.63 11.45 14.69
CA PRO A 11 -12.49 12.07 13.67
C PRO A 11 -12.00 13.45 13.22
N ASP A 12 -11.38 14.25 14.09
CA ASP A 12 -10.88 15.59 13.76
C ASP A 12 -9.72 15.59 12.74
N TRP A 13 -9.07 14.43 12.57
CA TRP A 13 -7.88 14.25 11.72
C TRP A 13 -8.12 13.31 10.56
N THR A 14 -9.37 12.87 10.35
CA THR A 14 -9.71 11.86 9.33
C THR A 14 -10.92 12.29 8.52
N SER A 15 -10.98 11.82 7.27
CA SER A 15 -12.15 11.98 6.43
C SER A 15 -12.52 10.64 5.80
N THR A 16 -13.82 10.44 5.58
CA THR A 16 -14.38 9.29 4.84
C THR A 16 -14.61 9.61 3.36
N ASP A 17 -14.23 10.81 2.89
CA ASP A 17 -14.39 11.22 1.49
C ASP A 17 -13.54 10.39 0.53
N ALA A 18 -12.40 9.89 1.02
CA ALA A 18 -11.57 8.93 0.31
C ALA A 18 -10.95 7.92 1.28
N TRP A 19 -10.80 6.67 0.81
CA TRP A 19 -10.32 5.54 1.60
C TRP A 19 -8.93 5.74 2.22
N ILE A 20 -8.12 6.63 1.65
CA ILE A 20 -6.74 6.91 2.06
C ILE A 20 -6.65 8.02 3.12
N LEU A 21 -7.76 8.68 3.45
CA LEU A 21 -7.79 9.83 4.37
C LEU A 21 -7.98 9.43 5.84
N GLY A 22 -7.50 8.25 6.22
CA GLY A 22 -7.41 7.81 7.61
C GLY A 22 -8.59 7.00 8.13
N GLU A 23 -9.54 6.61 7.27
CA GLU A 23 -10.58 5.62 7.58
C GLU A 23 -9.97 4.33 8.16
N THR A 24 -10.53 3.84 9.25
CA THR A 24 -10.16 2.55 9.85
C THR A 24 -10.48 1.43 8.88
N GLY A 25 -9.44 0.78 8.37
CA GLY A 25 -9.59 -0.29 7.39
C GLY A 25 -10.09 0.18 6.03
N GLY A 26 -9.98 1.47 5.68
CA GLY A 26 -10.47 2.01 4.40
C GLY A 26 -9.90 1.29 3.18
N TYR A 27 -8.58 1.04 3.18
CA TYR A 27 -7.94 0.25 2.11
C TYR A 27 -8.49 -1.19 2.05
N LEU A 28 -8.63 -1.87 3.20
CA LEU A 28 -9.19 -3.22 3.28
C LEU A 28 -10.63 -3.26 2.76
N ARG A 29 -11.45 -2.26 3.10
CA ARG A 29 -12.82 -2.12 2.61
C ARG A 29 -12.84 -2.00 1.09
N VAL A 30 -12.07 -1.09 0.51
CA VAL A 30 -12.00 -0.90 -0.95
C VAL A 30 -11.52 -2.17 -1.65
N CYS A 31 -10.49 -2.85 -1.13
CA CYS A 31 -10.05 -4.12 -1.69
C CYS A 31 -11.15 -5.18 -1.60
N THR A 32 -11.87 -5.26 -0.49
CA THR A 32 -12.94 -6.25 -0.30
C THR A 32 -14.13 -5.99 -1.23
N GLU A 33 -14.51 -4.72 -1.40
CA GLU A 33 -15.59 -4.30 -2.30
C GLU A 33 -15.25 -4.60 -3.77
N ASN A 34 -13.97 -4.51 -4.16
CA ASN A 34 -13.57 -4.63 -5.56
C ASN A 34 -12.91 -5.97 -5.93
N ARG A 35 -12.56 -6.86 -4.97
CA ARG A 35 -11.73 -8.05 -5.26
C ARG A 35 -12.33 -9.04 -6.26
N ASN A 36 -13.66 -9.07 -6.39
CA ASN A 36 -14.36 -10.03 -7.24
C ASN A 36 -14.77 -9.45 -8.60
N TRP A 37 -14.24 -8.27 -8.97
CA TRP A 37 -14.59 -7.59 -10.22
C TRP A 37 -14.48 -8.51 -11.46
N PHE A 38 -13.51 -9.42 -11.47
CA PHE A 38 -13.32 -10.36 -12.57
C PHE A 38 -14.48 -11.36 -12.71
N GLU A 39 -15.11 -11.75 -11.62
CA GLU A 39 -16.28 -12.63 -11.66
C GLU A 39 -17.57 -11.83 -11.86
N THR A 40 -17.64 -10.62 -11.32
CA THR A 40 -18.89 -9.85 -11.23
C THR A 40 -19.11 -8.86 -12.36
N ASP A 41 -18.05 -8.29 -12.92
CA ASP A 41 -18.10 -7.17 -13.87
C ASP A 41 -17.52 -7.54 -15.24
N PHE A 42 -16.50 -8.39 -15.29
CA PHE A 42 -15.88 -8.82 -16.55
C PHE A 42 -16.86 -9.49 -17.55
N PRO A 43 -17.80 -10.36 -17.14
CA PRO A 43 -18.81 -10.89 -18.07
C PRO A 43 -19.68 -9.79 -18.68
N ASN A 44 -20.07 -8.79 -17.89
CA ASN A 44 -20.85 -7.64 -18.39
C ASN A 44 -20.03 -6.83 -19.41
N TRP A 45 -18.71 -6.71 -19.21
CA TRP A 45 -17.83 -6.03 -20.16
C TRP A 45 -17.63 -6.80 -21.46
N LEU A 46 -17.69 -8.13 -21.43
CA LEU A 46 -17.66 -8.97 -22.63
C LEU A 46 -18.94 -8.86 -23.47
N GLU A 47 -20.09 -8.66 -22.82
CA GLU A 47 -21.39 -8.49 -23.50
C GLU A 47 -21.63 -7.05 -23.96
N ALA A 48 -20.99 -6.06 -23.32
CA ALA A 48 -21.10 -4.66 -23.69
C ALA A 48 -20.46 -4.37 -25.06
N GLU A 49 -20.96 -3.34 -25.73
CA GLU A 49 -20.33 -2.82 -26.95
C GLU A 49 -18.85 -2.47 -26.68
N PRO A 50 -17.90 -2.95 -27.51
CA PRO A 50 -16.49 -2.70 -27.32
C PRO A 50 -16.19 -1.20 -27.19
N ALA A 51 -15.37 -0.86 -26.20
CA ALA A 51 -14.95 0.53 -26.03
C ALA A 51 -14.21 1.01 -27.29
N THR A 52 -14.61 2.17 -27.82
CA THR A 52 -13.85 2.83 -28.89
C THR A 52 -12.56 3.39 -28.32
N PHE A 53 -11.42 2.86 -28.74
CA PHE A 53 -10.10 3.35 -28.36
C PHE A 53 -9.74 4.58 -29.19
N ASP A 54 -9.94 5.74 -28.60
CA ASP A 54 -9.56 7.03 -29.17
C ASP A 54 -8.33 7.56 -28.43
N SER A 55 -7.36 8.09 -29.18
CA SER A 55 -6.17 8.77 -28.66
C SER A 55 -6.50 9.91 -27.68
N ALA A 56 -7.66 10.56 -27.82
CA ALA A 56 -8.14 11.58 -26.88
C ALA A 56 -8.72 11.02 -25.57
N LYS A 57 -8.97 9.70 -25.50
CA LYS A 57 -9.57 9.00 -24.34
C LYS A 57 -8.60 8.01 -23.69
N ARG A 58 -7.32 8.32 -23.76
CA ARG A 58 -6.26 7.50 -23.15
C ARG A 58 -6.38 7.53 -21.63
N SER A 59 -6.02 6.41 -20.99
CA SER A 59 -5.91 6.32 -19.53
C SER A 59 -4.74 7.14 -18.98
N ASP A 60 -4.78 7.37 -17.66
CA ASP A 60 -3.69 8.03 -16.93
C ASP A 60 -2.53 7.06 -16.62
N GLU A 61 -2.66 5.78 -17.00
CA GLU A 61 -1.63 4.76 -16.85
C GLU A 61 -0.32 5.14 -17.56
N HIS A 62 0.73 5.33 -16.77
CA HIS A 62 2.04 5.81 -17.16
C HIS A 62 2.72 4.95 -18.22
N GLY A 63 2.55 3.62 -18.18
CA GLY A 63 3.31 2.69 -19.03
C GLY A 63 3.21 2.99 -20.53
N SER A 64 1.99 3.31 -20.99
CA SER A 64 1.80 3.63 -22.41
C SER A 64 2.46 4.96 -22.79
N TRP A 65 2.40 5.98 -21.92
CA TRP A 65 3.01 7.29 -22.15
C TRP A 65 4.53 7.21 -22.23
N ILE A 66 5.13 6.37 -21.38
CA ILE A 66 6.57 6.08 -21.39
C ILE A 66 6.99 5.47 -22.74
N ILE A 67 6.25 4.46 -23.22
CA ILE A 67 6.54 3.82 -24.52
C ILE A 67 6.42 4.83 -25.67
N GLU A 68 5.34 5.62 -25.72
CA GLU A 68 5.19 6.65 -26.76
C GLU A 68 6.37 7.64 -26.73
N ALA A 69 6.78 8.08 -25.55
CA ALA A 69 7.87 9.03 -25.41
C ALA A 69 9.20 8.47 -25.93
N MET A 70 9.49 7.19 -25.66
CA MET A 70 10.69 6.51 -26.16
C MET A 70 10.65 6.32 -27.68
N GLU A 71 9.50 5.91 -28.24
CA GLU A 71 9.38 5.62 -29.68
C GLU A 71 9.32 6.89 -30.54
N THR A 72 8.59 7.91 -30.08
CA THR A 72 8.30 9.11 -30.86
C THR A 72 9.22 10.28 -30.52
N GLY A 73 9.75 10.33 -29.29
CA GLY A 73 10.46 11.48 -28.74
C GLY A 73 9.54 12.57 -28.17
N ARG A 74 8.21 12.35 -28.12
CA ARG A 74 7.29 13.25 -27.43
C ARG A 74 7.57 13.17 -25.93
N VAL A 75 8.11 14.26 -25.35
CA VAL A 75 8.49 14.28 -23.94
C VAL A 75 7.29 14.00 -23.04
N TYR A 76 7.46 13.02 -22.14
CA TYR A 76 6.51 12.70 -21.10
C TYR A 76 7.06 13.10 -19.72
N ARG A 77 6.24 13.74 -18.89
CA ARG A 77 6.58 14.07 -17.50
C ARG A 77 5.71 13.23 -16.55
N GLY A 78 6.33 12.51 -15.64
CA GLY A 78 5.66 11.66 -14.66
C GLY A 78 6.43 11.56 -13.35
N HIS A 79 5.98 10.69 -12.45
CA HIS A 79 6.71 10.32 -11.24
C HIS A 79 7.22 8.89 -11.38
N PHE A 80 8.47 8.66 -10.99
CA PHE A 80 9.17 7.41 -11.24
C PHE A 80 9.84 6.91 -9.99
N ASN A 81 9.74 5.60 -9.76
CA ASN A 81 10.45 4.89 -8.72
C ASN A 81 11.87 4.58 -9.19
N VAL A 82 12.86 5.26 -8.61
CA VAL A 82 14.28 5.10 -8.96
C VAL A 82 15.14 5.00 -7.71
N ARG A 83 16.33 4.42 -7.85
CA ARG A 83 17.31 4.46 -6.76
C ARG A 83 17.77 5.90 -6.55
N ASN A 84 17.67 6.39 -5.32
CA ASN A 84 17.85 7.79 -4.96
C ASN A 84 19.16 8.38 -5.50
N ARG A 85 20.32 7.76 -5.26
CA ARG A 85 21.63 8.22 -5.78
C ARG A 85 21.88 9.74 -5.67
N GLY A 86 21.35 10.38 -4.64
CA GLY A 86 21.49 11.83 -4.41
C GLY A 86 20.43 12.73 -5.07
N VAL A 87 19.38 12.17 -5.68
CA VAL A 87 18.23 12.96 -6.18
C VAL A 87 17.59 13.75 -5.04
N ILE A 88 17.42 13.10 -3.89
CA ILE A 88 17.07 13.71 -2.61
C ILE A 88 18.26 13.48 -1.66
N PRO A 89 19.16 14.48 -1.47
CA PRO A 89 20.43 14.28 -0.78
C PRO A 89 20.30 13.87 0.70
N ASN A 90 19.27 14.35 1.40
CA ASN A 90 19.01 14.00 2.80
C ASN A 90 18.23 12.69 3.02
N LEU A 91 18.15 11.82 2.00
CA LEU A 91 17.70 10.43 2.10
C LEU A 91 18.82 9.44 1.70
N PRO A 92 18.79 8.18 2.16
CA PRO A 92 19.82 7.19 1.82
C PRO A 92 19.95 7.00 0.30
N PRO A 93 21.18 6.91 -0.23
CA PRO A 93 21.42 6.83 -1.68
C PRO A 93 20.96 5.51 -2.32
N ASP A 94 20.79 4.46 -1.52
CA ASP A 94 20.33 3.14 -1.94
C ASP A 94 18.80 2.96 -1.89
N ALA A 95 18.08 3.87 -1.22
CA ALA A 95 16.63 3.81 -1.13
C ALA A 95 15.99 4.01 -2.51
N ILE A 96 14.85 3.37 -2.74
CA ILE A 96 13.98 3.70 -3.88
C ILE A 96 13.14 4.90 -3.47
N VAL A 97 13.16 5.93 -4.30
CA VAL A 97 12.35 7.16 -4.14
C VAL A 97 11.45 7.31 -5.36
N GLU A 98 10.25 7.82 -5.12
CA GLU A 98 9.34 8.23 -6.18
C GLU A 98 9.49 9.74 -6.39
N VAL A 99 9.96 10.13 -7.58
CA VAL A 99 10.36 11.52 -7.88
C VAL A 99 9.93 11.92 -9.29
N PRO A 100 9.71 13.22 -9.55
CA PRO A 100 9.39 13.68 -10.90
C PRO A 100 10.55 13.37 -11.86
N GLY A 101 10.19 12.98 -13.08
CA GLY A 101 11.15 12.69 -14.14
C GLY A 101 10.57 12.96 -15.52
N TYR A 102 11.44 12.85 -16.52
CA TYR A 102 11.11 13.06 -17.92
C TYR A 102 11.54 11.85 -18.74
N VAL A 103 10.70 11.42 -19.67
CA VAL A 103 11.03 10.39 -20.65
C VAL A 103 10.97 11.01 -22.04
N ASP A 104 11.99 10.75 -22.85
CA ASP A 104 12.01 11.08 -24.27
C ASP A 104 12.76 9.98 -25.05
N ARG A 105 13.17 10.27 -26.29
CA ARG A 105 13.91 9.33 -27.16
C ARG A 105 15.25 8.88 -26.56
N ASN A 106 15.83 9.64 -25.65
CA ASN A 106 17.09 9.32 -24.95
C ASN A 106 16.86 8.50 -23.66
N GLY A 107 15.60 8.24 -23.30
CA GLY A 107 15.22 7.47 -22.12
C GLY A 107 14.79 8.33 -20.94
N LEU A 108 14.97 7.80 -19.73
CA LEU A 108 14.53 8.42 -18.48
C LEU A 108 15.59 9.39 -17.92
N ALA A 109 15.22 10.65 -17.74
CA ALA A 109 16.00 11.67 -17.06
C ALA A 109 15.36 12.02 -15.71
N ILE A 110 16.14 11.90 -14.63
CA ILE A 110 15.73 12.27 -13.27
C ILE A 110 16.52 13.49 -12.81
N PRO A 111 15.89 14.68 -12.74
CA PRO A 111 16.54 15.86 -12.17
C PRO A 111 16.71 15.72 -10.66
N GLY A 112 17.71 16.41 -10.10
CA GLY A 112 17.83 16.54 -8.65
C GLY A 112 16.65 17.31 -8.07
N VAL A 113 16.07 16.79 -6.98
CA VAL A 113 14.98 17.42 -6.24
C VAL A 113 15.54 18.35 -5.15
N GLY A 114 16.67 17.97 -4.56
CA GLY A 114 17.23 18.64 -3.39
C GLY A 114 16.68 18.08 -2.09
N ASP A 115 17.01 18.74 -0.98
CA ASP A 115 16.64 18.27 0.35
C ASP A 115 15.13 18.38 0.59
N LEU A 116 14.54 17.31 1.14
CA LEU A 116 13.19 17.40 1.68
C LEU A 116 13.17 18.24 2.96
N PRO A 117 12.05 18.94 3.25
CA PRO A 117 11.84 19.55 4.56
C PRO A 117 12.06 18.54 5.69
N LEU A 118 12.60 18.98 6.82
CA LEU A 118 13.05 18.10 7.91
C LEU A 118 11.99 17.08 8.37
N GLY A 119 10.73 17.50 8.49
CA GLY A 119 9.64 16.61 8.88
C GLY A 119 9.36 15.51 7.85
N ALA A 120 9.36 15.85 6.56
CA ALA A 120 9.17 14.88 5.48
C ALA A 120 10.35 13.91 5.39
N ALA A 121 11.58 14.43 5.46
CA ALA A 121 12.80 13.61 5.48
C ALA A 121 12.81 12.62 6.64
N ALA A 122 12.39 13.03 7.85
CA ALA A 122 12.32 12.16 9.02
C ALA A 122 11.31 11.01 8.84
N ILE A 123 10.11 11.32 8.32
CA ILE A 123 9.07 10.32 8.05
C ILE A 123 9.55 9.33 6.98
N CYS A 124 10.08 9.83 5.87
CA CYS A 124 10.61 8.99 4.80
C CYS A 124 11.75 8.09 5.30
N ASN A 125 12.69 8.62 6.08
CA ASN A 125 13.78 7.83 6.64
C ASN A 125 13.29 6.70 7.55
N ASN A 126 12.27 6.95 8.39
CA ASN A 126 11.69 5.90 9.22
C ASN A 126 11.08 4.78 8.36
N SER A 127 10.25 5.14 7.37
CA SER A 127 9.65 4.18 6.43
C SER A 127 10.71 3.39 5.66
N ILE A 128 11.79 4.04 5.22
CA ILE A 128 12.92 3.40 4.53
C ILE A 128 13.58 2.36 5.44
N GLN A 129 13.78 2.65 6.73
CA GLN A 129 14.38 1.65 7.64
C GLN A 129 13.45 0.46 7.88
N VAL A 130 12.15 0.70 8.07
CA VAL A 130 11.14 -0.38 8.20
C VAL A 130 11.18 -1.31 6.99
N GLN A 131 11.10 -0.74 5.78
CA GLN A 131 11.16 -1.50 4.53
C GLN A 131 12.47 -2.25 4.38
N ARG A 132 13.61 -1.59 4.68
CA ARG A 132 14.94 -2.21 4.61
C ARG A 132 15.07 -3.42 5.52
N MET A 133 14.62 -3.32 6.77
CA MET A 133 14.64 -4.46 7.70
C MET A 133 13.69 -5.56 7.23
N ALA A 134 12.47 -5.22 6.80
CA ALA A 134 11.49 -6.17 6.30
C ALA A 134 12.01 -6.94 5.07
N THR A 135 12.62 -6.26 4.10
CA THR A 135 13.23 -6.90 2.92
C THR A 135 14.38 -7.82 3.31
N ARG A 136 15.28 -7.37 4.20
CA ARG A 136 16.40 -8.20 4.68
C ARG A 136 15.91 -9.43 5.42
N ALA A 137 14.93 -9.27 6.30
CA ALA A 137 14.29 -10.36 7.02
C ALA A 137 13.66 -11.35 6.04
N ALA A 138 12.87 -10.85 5.07
CA ALA A 138 12.22 -11.67 4.06
C ALA A 138 13.21 -12.49 3.24
N ILE A 139 14.34 -11.93 2.83
CA ILE A 139 15.38 -12.65 2.09
C ILE A 139 16.07 -13.69 2.96
N ALA A 140 16.37 -13.35 4.22
CA ALA A 140 17.15 -14.21 5.12
C ALA A 140 16.30 -15.27 5.86
N GLY A 141 14.97 -15.15 5.88
CA GLY A 141 14.11 -15.94 6.77
C GLY A 141 14.26 -15.56 8.25
N ASP A 142 14.69 -14.33 8.54
CA ASP A 142 14.96 -13.85 9.91
C ASP A 142 13.69 -13.29 10.55
N ALA A 143 13.02 -14.12 11.35
CA ALA A 143 11.78 -13.73 12.02
C ALA A 143 11.97 -12.67 13.11
N ASP A 144 13.17 -12.50 13.68
CA ASP A 144 13.38 -11.50 14.73
C ASP A 144 13.63 -10.13 14.12
N LEU A 145 14.40 -10.06 13.03
CA LEU A 145 14.51 -8.83 12.23
C LEU A 145 13.15 -8.42 11.64
N LEU A 146 12.32 -9.38 11.23
CA LEU A 146 10.96 -9.09 10.78
C LEU A 146 10.13 -8.43 11.90
N LYS A 147 10.16 -8.97 13.13
CA LYS A 147 9.47 -8.39 14.29
C LYS A 147 9.97 -6.98 14.62
N GLN A 148 11.29 -6.74 14.52
CA GLN A 148 11.85 -5.40 14.69
C GLN A 148 11.36 -4.42 13.62
N ALA A 149 11.25 -4.85 12.36
CA ALA A 149 10.67 -4.04 11.30
C ALA A 149 9.23 -3.64 11.63
N ILE A 150 8.41 -4.60 12.04
CA ILE A 150 6.99 -4.39 12.38
C ILE A 150 6.83 -3.51 13.62
N LEU A 151 7.69 -3.64 14.64
CA LEU A 151 7.69 -2.73 15.81
C LEU A 151 7.91 -1.26 15.44
N LEU A 152 8.72 -1.00 14.42
CA LEU A 152 9.09 0.35 13.98
C LEU A 152 8.10 0.96 12.98
N ASP A 153 7.13 0.17 12.50
CA ASP A 153 6.03 0.68 11.70
C ASP A 153 5.18 1.69 12.52
N PRO A 154 4.93 2.91 12.01
CA PRO A 154 4.21 3.94 12.76
C PRO A 154 2.77 3.58 13.14
N LEU A 155 2.08 2.77 12.34
CA LEU A 155 0.71 2.36 12.66
C LEU A 155 0.74 1.29 13.75
N VAL A 156 1.63 0.30 13.60
CA VAL A 156 1.80 -0.77 14.59
C VAL A 156 2.21 -0.19 15.94
N GLY A 157 3.23 0.67 15.98
CA GLY A 157 3.68 1.32 17.22
C GLY A 157 2.63 2.28 17.84
N ALA A 158 1.58 2.64 17.10
CA ALA A 158 0.45 3.40 17.64
C ALA A 158 -0.64 2.51 18.25
N VAL A 159 -0.78 1.27 17.79
CA VAL A 159 -1.95 0.41 18.05
C VAL A 159 -1.61 -0.83 18.88
N CYS A 160 -0.40 -1.36 18.75
CA CYS A 160 0.03 -2.62 19.36
C CYS A 160 1.15 -2.41 20.39
N ASN A 161 1.17 -3.25 21.41
CA ASN A 161 2.32 -3.44 22.30
C ASN A 161 3.25 -4.56 21.79
N PRO A 162 4.48 -4.72 22.35
CA PRO A 162 5.41 -5.71 21.83
C PRO A 162 4.89 -7.18 21.86
N PRO A 163 4.28 -7.70 22.94
CA PRO A 163 3.68 -9.03 22.90
C PRO A 163 2.63 -9.23 21.79
N GLU A 164 1.77 -8.24 21.56
CA GLU A 164 0.79 -8.26 20.46
C GLU A 164 1.49 -8.31 19.09
N VAL A 165 2.58 -7.57 18.91
CA VAL A 165 3.37 -7.61 17.67
C VAL A 165 3.97 -9.00 17.43
N TRP A 166 4.50 -9.65 18.47
CA TRP A 166 5.08 -10.99 18.33
C TRP A 166 4.05 -12.00 17.85
N GLN A 167 2.87 -11.99 18.48
CA GLN A 167 1.78 -12.89 18.11
C GLN A 167 1.22 -12.56 16.73
N MET A 168 1.06 -11.28 16.39
CA MET A 168 0.59 -10.85 15.07
C MET A 168 1.56 -11.30 13.95
N VAL A 169 2.87 -11.20 14.17
CA VAL A 169 3.86 -11.69 13.19
C VAL A 169 3.78 -13.21 13.04
N ASP A 170 3.58 -13.95 14.15
CA ASP A 170 3.36 -15.40 14.09
C ASP A 170 2.12 -15.75 13.27
N GLU A 171 1.01 -15.04 13.47
CA GLU A 171 -0.22 -15.21 12.70
C GLU A 171 0.02 -14.96 11.20
N MET A 172 0.74 -13.88 10.86
CA MET A 172 1.07 -13.54 9.47
C MET A 172 1.99 -14.57 8.81
N LEU A 173 3.02 -15.05 9.52
CA LEU A 173 3.91 -16.10 9.00
C LEU A 173 3.16 -17.41 8.72
N VAL A 174 2.25 -17.79 9.61
CA VAL A 174 1.42 -18.98 9.43
C VAL A 174 0.44 -18.82 8.26
N ALA A 175 -0.20 -17.65 8.14
CA ALA A 175 -1.13 -17.35 7.05
C ALA A 175 -0.44 -17.31 5.68
N GLN A 176 0.84 -16.91 5.63
CA GLN A 176 1.62 -16.77 4.41
C GLN A 176 2.61 -17.93 4.18
N ALA A 177 2.43 -19.05 4.88
CA ALA A 177 3.41 -20.14 4.89
C ALA A 177 3.72 -20.71 3.49
N GLU A 178 2.73 -20.73 2.59
CA GLU A 178 2.90 -21.17 1.20
C GLU A 178 3.89 -20.28 0.43
N TRP A 179 3.87 -18.97 0.71
CA TRP A 179 4.63 -17.96 -0.02
C TRP A 179 5.98 -17.62 0.64
N LEU A 180 6.18 -18.07 1.88
CA LEU A 180 7.36 -17.74 2.70
C LEU A 180 8.14 -19.01 3.15
N PRO A 181 8.53 -19.91 2.24
CA PRO A 181 9.17 -21.17 2.59
C PRO A 181 10.51 -21.01 3.35
N GLN A 182 11.23 -19.91 3.13
CA GLN A 182 12.47 -19.57 3.83
C GLN A 182 12.28 -19.38 5.36
N TYR A 183 11.04 -19.17 5.81
CA TYR A 183 10.70 -19.10 7.23
C TYR A 183 10.25 -20.44 7.82
N GLY A 184 10.38 -21.58 7.11
CA GLY A 184 9.78 -22.86 7.51
C GLY A 184 9.95 -23.24 8.99
N GLY A 185 11.17 -23.18 9.52
CA GLY A 185 11.43 -23.46 10.95
C GLY A 185 10.75 -22.47 11.91
N GLN A 186 10.66 -21.21 11.51
CA GLN A 186 9.99 -20.15 12.27
C GLN A 186 8.46 -20.31 12.23
N ILE A 187 7.91 -20.72 11.08
CA ILE A 187 6.49 -21.02 10.89
C ILE A 187 6.06 -22.16 11.81
N GLU A 188 6.84 -23.25 11.87
CA GLU A 188 6.53 -24.36 12.79
C GLU A 188 6.57 -23.93 14.26
N GLY A 189 7.52 -23.06 14.62
CA GLY A 189 7.55 -22.42 15.93
C GLY A 189 6.30 -21.57 16.21
N ALA A 190 5.89 -20.76 15.22
CA ALA A 190 4.71 -19.90 15.29
C ALA A 190 3.42 -20.72 15.46
N ARG A 191 3.23 -21.80 14.68
CA ARG A 191 2.08 -22.72 14.83
C ARG A 191 1.97 -23.26 16.25
N ARG A 192 3.08 -23.70 16.85
CA ARG A 192 3.10 -24.20 18.24
C ARG A 192 2.73 -23.13 19.26
N ARG A 193 3.26 -21.91 19.12
CA ARG A 193 2.94 -20.79 20.02
C ARG A 193 1.47 -20.42 19.94
N LEU A 194 0.93 -20.28 18.73
CA LEU A 194 -0.48 -19.93 18.51
C LEU A 194 -1.46 -21.01 19.00
N ALA A 195 -1.07 -22.29 18.93
CA ALA A 195 -1.89 -23.38 19.45
C ALA A 195 -1.94 -23.45 20.99
N THR A 196 -0.96 -22.85 21.68
CA THR A 196 -0.79 -22.99 23.14
C THR A 196 -1.05 -21.71 23.92
N GLN A 197 -0.93 -20.55 23.28
CA GLN A 197 -1.10 -19.25 23.92
C GLN A 197 -2.48 -18.66 23.63
N PRO A 198 -3.09 -17.94 24.59
CA PRO A 198 -4.31 -17.21 24.30
C PRO A 198 -4.04 -16.06 23.32
N SER A 199 -5.05 -15.69 22.53
CA SER A 199 -4.97 -14.50 21.68
C SER A 199 -4.84 -13.24 22.55
N LEU A 200 -3.89 -12.38 22.18
CA LEU A 200 -3.61 -11.08 22.78
C LEU A 200 -4.35 -9.95 22.07
N ALA A 201 -5.12 -10.23 21.01
CA ALA A 201 -5.85 -9.22 20.27
C ALA A 201 -6.90 -8.52 21.16
N ARG A 202 -6.61 -7.26 21.54
CA ARG A 202 -7.49 -6.45 22.39
C ARG A 202 -8.50 -5.61 21.62
N ASN A 203 -8.22 -5.29 20.36
CA ASN A 203 -9.06 -4.40 19.56
C ASN A 203 -10.15 -5.17 18.79
N ARG A 204 -11.22 -5.53 19.50
CA ARG A 204 -12.47 -6.08 18.90
C ARG A 204 -13.50 -5.00 18.53
N GLY A 205 -13.09 -3.73 18.46
CA GLY A 205 -13.96 -2.63 18.07
C GLY A 205 -13.84 -2.30 16.58
N ASP A 206 -14.82 -1.62 16.03
CA ASP A 206 -14.84 -1.18 14.62
C ASP A 206 -13.79 -0.08 14.31
N GLY A 207 -13.18 0.50 15.35
CA GLY A 207 -12.31 1.68 15.27
C GLY A 207 -13.10 2.98 15.31
N ALA A 208 -12.40 4.12 15.43
CA ALA A 208 -13.03 5.42 15.61
C ALA A 208 -13.84 5.91 14.40
N VAL A 209 -13.37 5.64 13.18
CA VAL A 209 -13.98 6.10 11.93
C VAL A 209 -13.92 4.95 10.93
N ARG A 210 -15.07 4.40 10.54
CA ARG A 210 -15.17 3.27 9.60
C ARG A 210 -16.46 3.38 8.79
N LEU A 211 -16.39 3.12 7.49
CA LEU A 211 -17.58 2.88 6.68
C LEU A 211 -17.92 1.38 6.64
N LYS A 212 -19.22 1.08 6.53
CA LYS A 212 -19.67 -0.29 6.30
C LYS A 212 -19.13 -0.77 4.94
N THR A 213 -18.51 -1.94 4.92
CA THR A 213 -18.16 -2.62 3.68
C THR A 213 -19.43 -3.00 2.94
N ARG A 214 -19.55 -2.54 1.69
CA ARG A 214 -20.73 -2.81 0.86
C ARG A 214 -20.67 -4.21 0.25
N THR A 215 -21.83 -4.83 0.06
CA THR A 215 -21.93 -6.07 -0.72
C THR A 215 -21.89 -5.78 -2.22
N VAL A 216 -21.69 -6.82 -3.04
CA VAL A 216 -21.72 -6.70 -4.50
C VAL A 216 -23.08 -6.17 -4.98
N GLU A 217 -24.18 -6.58 -4.35
CA GLU A 217 -25.53 -6.10 -4.67
C GLU A 217 -25.71 -4.61 -4.34
N GLU A 218 -25.20 -4.16 -3.18
CA GLU A 218 -25.23 -2.75 -2.76
C GLU A 218 -24.38 -1.88 -3.72
N LEU A 219 -23.22 -2.37 -4.16
CA LEU A 219 -22.37 -1.67 -5.13
C LEU A 219 -23.07 -1.52 -6.47
N ARG A 220 -23.68 -2.60 -6.99
CA ARG A 220 -24.39 -2.62 -8.29
C ARG A 220 -25.54 -1.62 -8.34
N SER A 221 -26.35 -1.56 -7.28
CA SER A 221 -27.49 -0.61 -7.22
C SER A 221 -27.03 0.85 -7.20
N THR A 222 -25.87 1.13 -6.63
CA THR A 222 -25.29 2.49 -6.58
C THR A 222 -24.71 2.92 -7.93
N SER A 223 -24.05 2.01 -8.66
CA SER A 223 -23.50 2.27 -10.01
C SER A 223 -24.57 2.38 -11.11
N GLN A 224 -25.78 1.83 -10.91
CA GLN A 224 -26.91 2.04 -11.84
C GLN A 224 -27.61 3.40 -11.65
N GLY A 225 -27.48 4.02 -10.47
CA GLY A 225 -28.11 5.31 -10.14
C GLY A 225 -27.21 6.54 -10.34
N THR A 226 -25.90 6.35 -10.49
CA THR A 226 -24.95 7.42 -10.75
C THR A 226 -24.21 7.12 -12.04
N GLY A 227 -24.42 7.92 -13.09
CA GLY A 227 -23.65 7.89 -14.33
C GLY A 227 -22.21 8.36 -14.12
N LEU A 228 -21.51 7.78 -13.16
CA LEU A 228 -20.13 8.06 -12.83
C LEU A 228 -19.25 7.27 -13.80
N SER A 229 -18.60 8.06 -14.65
CA SER A 229 -17.53 7.68 -15.56
C SER A 229 -16.48 6.80 -14.88
N ARG A 230 -16.03 5.81 -15.64
CA ARG A 230 -14.90 4.90 -15.35
C ARG A 230 -13.76 5.64 -14.62
N PRO A 231 -13.19 5.09 -13.54
CA PRO A 231 -11.85 5.52 -13.12
C PRO A 231 -10.89 5.17 -14.27
N GLY A 232 -10.25 6.21 -14.81
CA GLY A 232 -9.23 6.10 -15.86
C GLY A 232 -7.87 5.69 -15.33
#